data_AF-A0A290ZU50-F1
#
_entry.id   AF-A0A290ZU50-F1
#
_cell.length_a   1.000
_cell.length_b   1.000
_cell.length_c   1.000
_cell.angle_alpha   90.00
_cell.angle_beta   90.00
_cell.angle_gamma   90.00
#
_symmetry.space_group_name_H-M   'P 1'
#
loop_
_entity.id
_entity.type
_entity.pdbx_description
1 polymer ?
#
loop_
_entity_poly.entity_id
_entity_poly.type
_entity_poly.pdbx_seq_one_letter_code
_entity_poly.pdbx_strand_id
1 'polypeptide(L)'
;MRALVAELAPAGSSVRLFGSRLDDEARGGDVDLLVDVPLPVERPAVLGAMIAARAMRVFAGRKVDVVLRAPNLAEQPIHRIAMQEGVLL
;
A
#
# COMPACT_ATOMS: atom_id res chain seq x y z
N MET A 1 -2.95 -0.05 -10.31
CA MET A 1 -2.28 -0.39 -9.02
C MET A 1 -2.02 -1.89 -8.86
N ARG A 2 -3.01 -2.78 -9.05
CA ARG A 2 -2.81 -4.25 -8.99
C ARG A 2 -1.58 -4.76 -9.76
N ALA A 3 -1.45 -4.35 -11.02
CA ALA A 3 -0.33 -4.79 -11.88
C ALA A 3 1.05 -4.39 -11.32
N LEU A 4 1.14 -3.21 -10.69
CA LEU A 4 2.37 -2.72 -10.05
C LEU A 4 2.75 -3.60 -8.85
N VAL A 5 1.77 -3.94 -8.02
CA VAL A 5 2.00 -4.80 -6.85
C VAL A 5 2.30 -6.22 -7.30
N ALA A 6 1.68 -6.72 -8.36
CA ALA A 6 2.02 -8.02 -8.94
C ALA A 6 3.44 -8.07 -9.56
N GLU A 7 3.96 -6.93 -10.05
CA GLU A 7 5.32 -6.82 -10.59
C GLU A 7 6.38 -6.80 -9.46
N LEU A 8 6.07 -6.17 -8.33
CA LEU A 8 7.05 -5.88 -7.26
C LEU A 8 6.95 -6.78 -6.03
N ALA A 9 5.76 -7.31 -5.74
CA ALA A 9 5.49 -8.11 -4.55
C ALA A 9 5.28 -9.59 -4.91
N PRO A 10 5.47 -10.52 -3.95
CA PRO A 10 5.24 -11.94 -4.17
C PRO A 10 3.83 -12.25 -4.68
N ALA A 11 3.69 -13.38 -5.39
CA ALA A 11 2.41 -13.85 -5.89
C ALA A 11 1.38 -14.00 -4.75
N GLY A 12 0.14 -13.62 -5.03
CA GLY A 12 -0.94 -13.61 -4.03
C GLY A 12 -0.99 -12.35 -3.15
N SER A 13 -0.09 -11.39 -3.37
CA SER A 13 -0.18 -10.08 -2.69
C SER A 13 -1.42 -9.30 -3.15
N SER A 14 -2.03 -8.56 -2.23
CA SER A 14 -3.17 -7.68 -2.52
C SER A 14 -2.87 -6.26 -2.10
N VAL A 15 -3.59 -5.30 -2.69
CA VAL A 15 -3.41 -3.87 -2.40
C VAL A 15 -4.75 -3.22 -2.13
N ARG A 16 -4.81 -2.45 -1.05
CA ARG A 16 -5.98 -1.67 -0.66
C ARG A 16 -5.60 -0.20 -0.56
N LEU A 17 -6.47 0.66 -1.05
CA LEU A 17 -6.44 2.08 -0.77
C LEU A 17 -7.21 2.35 0.50
N PHE A 18 -6.61 3.02 1.48
CA PHE A 18 -7.27 3.35 2.73
C PHE A 18 -6.97 4.80 3.12
N GLY A 19 -7.52 5.26 4.25
CA GLY A 19 -7.34 6.62 4.73
C GLY A 19 -8.41 7.60 4.25
N SER A 20 -8.43 8.78 4.85
CA SER A 20 -9.55 9.74 4.81
C SER A 20 -9.74 10.47 3.48
N ARG A 21 -8.93 10.18 2.46
CA ARG A 21 -8.91 10.93 1.19
C ARG A 21 -9.32 10.08 -0.02
N LEU A 22 -10.34 9.24 0.16
CA LEU A 22 -11.10 8.60 -0.93
C LEU A 22 -11.87 9.61 -1.81
N ASP A 23 -11.75 10.91 -1.52
CA ASP A 23 -12.39 12.00 -2.24
C ASP A 23 -11.42 12.62 -3.27
N ASP A 24 -11.67 12.36 -4.55
CA ASP A 24 -10.88 12.84 -5.69
C ASP A 24 -10.88 14.38 -5.81
N GLU A 25 -11.80 15.08 -5.13
CA GLU A 25 -11.91 16.54 -5.16
C GLU A 25 -10.96 17.25 -4.16
N ALA A 26 -10.39 16.52 -3.20
CA ALA A 26 -9.43 17.06 -2.25
C ALA A 26 -8.04 17.24 -2.91
N ARG A 27 -7.89 18.34 -3.66
CA ARG A 27 -6.63 18.78 -4.26
C ARG A 27 -5.51 18.87 -3.21
N GLY A 28 -4.62 17.87 -3.18
CA GLY A 28 -3.32 17.96 -2.48
C GLY A 28 -3.07 17.01 -1.31
N GLY A 29 -3.50 15.75 -1.37
CA GLY A 29 -3.29 14.79 -0.28
C GLY A 29 -2.36 13.61 -0.57
N ASP A 30 -1.64 13.19 0.47
CA ASP A 30 -0.96 11.89 0.60
C ASP A 30 -1.97 10.74 0.39
N VAL A 31 -1.53 9.68 -0.28
CA VAL A 31 -2.30 8.47 -0.61
C VAL A 31 -1.80 7.32 0.26
N ASP A 32 -2.66 6.71 1.07
CA ASP A 32 -2.28 5.59 1.93
C ASP A 32 -2.63 4.25 1.27
N LEU A 33 -1.63 3.41 1.05
CA LEU A 33 -1.79 2.07 0.47
C LEU A 33 -1.40 0.99 1.47
N LEU A 34 -2.27 0.00 1.65
CA LEU A 34 -1.94 -1.23 2.36
C LEU A 34 -1.60 -2.28 1.33
N VAL A 35 -0.42 -2.86 1.44
CA VAL A 35 -0.02 -4.02 0.65
C VAL A 35 0.06 -5.23 1.59
N ASP A 36 -0.85 -6.17 1.37
CA ASP A 36 -0.95 -7.41 2.12
C ASP A 36 -0.21 -8.51 1.37
N VAL A 37 0.89 -8.98 1.93
CA VAL A 37 1.79 -9.96 1.35
C VAL A 37 1.60 -11.29 2.06
N PRO A 38 1.28 -12.39 1.36
CA PRO A 38 0.98 -13.68 2.00
C PRO A 38 2.23 -14.40 2.53
N LEU A 39 3.43 -13.94 2.17
CA LEU A 39 4.70 -14.55 2.51
C LEU A 39 5.57 -13.60 3.36
N PRO A 40 6.48 -14.13 4.19
CA PRO A 40 7.46 -13.31 4.90
C PRO A 40 8.26 -12.41 3.95
N VAL A 41 8.45 -11.15 4.34
CA VAL A 41 9.22 -10.17 3.58
C VAL A 41 10.56 -9.94 4.25
N GLU A 42 11.65 -10.32 3.59
CA GLU A 42 13.02 -10.17 4.12
C GLU A 42 13.46 -8.71 4.29
N ARG A 43 13.07 -7.84 3.34
CA ARG A 43 13.44 -6.42 3.32
C ARG A 43 12.19 -5.52 3.21
N PRO A 44 11.38 -5.39 4.28
CA PRO A 44 10.12 -4.67 4.24
C PRO A 44 10.29 -3.21 3.82
N ALA A 45 11.27 -2.51 4.39
CA ALA A 45 11.52 -1.10 4.06
C ALA A 45 11.86 -0.91 2.56
N VAL A 46 12.63 -1.82 1.97
CA VAL A 46 13.00 -1.76 0.54
C VAL A 46 11.78 -2.01 -0.34
N LEU A 47 11.00 -3.06 -0.05
CA LEU A 47 9.79 -3.38 -0.81
C LEU A 47 8.78 -2.23 -0.73
N GLY A 48 8.54 -1.69 0.47
CA GLY A 48 7.64 -0.57 0.69
C GLY A 48 8.07 0.67 -0.07
N ALA A 49 9.36 1.03 -0.01
CA ALA A 49 9.90 2.18 -0.74
C ALA A 49 9.80 2.00 -2.27
N MET A 50 10.06 0.80 -2.80
CA MET A 50 9.91 0.51 -4.23
C MET A 50 8.47 0.66 -4.71
N ILE A 51 7.51 0.12 -3.94
CA ILE A 51 6.08 0.24 -4.23
C ILE A 51 5.67 1.71 -4.16
N ALA A 52 6.06 2.43 -3.11
CA ALA A 52 5.75 3.85 -2.92
C ALA A 52 6.27 4.69 -4.11
N ALA A 53 7.54 4.55 -4.47
CA ALA A 53 8.15 5.30 -5.57
C ALA A 53 7.48 5.02 -6.92
N ARG A 54 7.04 3.78 -7.17
CA ARG A 54 6.33 3.40 -8.39
C ARG A 54 4.88 3.91 -8.36
N ALA A 55 4.22 3.86 -7.21
CA ALA A 55 2.86 4.36 -7.02
C ALA A 55 2.79 5.89 -7.16
N MET A 56 3.76 6.63 -6.62
CA MET A 56 3.85 8.09 -6.77
C MET A 56 3.83 8.52 -8.25
N ARG A 57 4.52 7.77 -9.12
CA ARG A 57 4.49 8.03 -10.58
C ARG A 57 3.10 7.80 -11.17
N VAL A 58 2.39 6.77 -10.72
CA VAL A 58 1.02 6.47 -11.17
C VAL A 58 0.04 7.54 -10.70
N PHE A 59 0.20 8.05 -9.49
CA PHE A 59 -0.63 9.12 -8.93
C PHE A 59 -0.12 10.53 -9.26
N ALA A 60 0.48 10.72 -10.45
CA ALA A 60 0.90 12.04 -10.95
C ALA A 60 1.80 12.85 -9.98
N GLY A 61 2.67 12.17 -9.23
CA GLY A 61 3.61 12.79 -8.30
C GLY A 61 3.06 13.04 -6.89
N ARG A 62 1.82 12.62 -6.60
CA ARG A 62 1.29 12.65 -5.22
C ARG A 62 2.12 11.75 -4.32
N LYS A 63 2.37 12.19 -3.08
CA LYS A 63 3.03 11.37 -2.06
C LYS A 63 2.15 10.15 -1.77
N VAL A 64 2.79 8.98 -1.72
CA VAL A 64 2.13 7.71 -1.42
C VAL A 64 2.84 7.10 -0.22
N ASP A 65 2.09 6.92 0.86
CA ASP A 65 2.57 6.21 2.03
C ASP A 65 2.13 4.74 1.93
N VAL A 66 3.10 3.83 2.01
CA VAL A 66 2.87 2.39 1.84
C VAL A 66 3.05 1.69 3.18
N VAL A 67 2.01 1.02 3.62
CA VAL A 67 2.01 0.15 4.79
C VAL A 67 2.05 -1.30 4.32
N LEU A 68 3.01 -2.08 4.84
CA LEU A 68 3.16 -3.49 4.52
C LEU A 68 2.64 -4.36 5.65
N ARG A 69 1.79 -5.32 5.29
CA ARG A 69 1.37 -6.42 6.16
C ARG A 69 1.97 -7.72 5.60
N ALA A 70 2.67 -8.47 6.44
CA ALA A 70 3.24 -9.76 6.11
C ALA A 70 3.36 -10.64 7.38
N PRO A 71 3.44 -11.97 7.26
CA PRO A 71 3.47 -12.88 8.41
C PRO A 71 4.61 -12.64 9.41
N ASN A 72 5.74 -12.09 8.95
CA ASN A 72 6.91 -11.79 9.77
C ASN A 72 6.94 -10.36 10.31
N LEU A 73 5.89 -9.57 10.08
CA LEU A 73 5.78 -8.19 10.55
C LEU A 73 4.74 -8.09 11.67
N ALA A 74 5.06 -7.29 12.68
CA ALA A 74 4.14 -7.05 13.78
C ALA A 74 2.88 -6.35 13.25
N GLU A 75 1.71 -6.84 13.66
CA GLU A 75 0.46 -6.18 13.32
C GLU A 75 0.31 -4.89 14.13
N GLN A 76 0.07 -3.78 13.43
CA GLN A 76 -0.16 -2.47 14.02
C GLN A 76 -1.63 -2.07 13.88
N PRO A 77 -2.16 -1.15 14.72
CA PRO A 77 -3.53 -0.66 14.60
C PRO A 77 -3.89 -0.16 13.20
N ILE A 78 -2.93 0.44 12.49
CA ILE A 78 -3.11 0.91 11.11
C ILE A 78 -3.44 -0.22 10.13
N HIS A 79 -2.93 -1.44 10.34
CA HIS A 79 -3.28 -2.60 9.51
C HIS A 79 -4.76 -2.96 9.66
N ARG A 80 -5.31 -2.86 10.87
CA ARG A 80 -6.71 -3.18 11.13
C ARG A 80 -7.63 -2.17 10.47
N ILE A 81 -7.33 -0.88 10.64
CA ILE A 81 -8.07 0.22 9.99
C ILE A 81 -8.04 0.04 8.47
N ALA A 82 -6.86 -0.16 7.90
CA ALA A 82 -6.69 -0.34 6.46
C ALA A 82 -7.38 -1.60 5.90
N MET A 83 -7.47 -2.68 6.68
CA MET A 83 -8.20 -3.90 6.28
C MET A 83 -9.72 -3.73 6.38
N GLN A 84 -10.20 -2.95 7.34
CA GLN A 84 -11.62 -2.74 7.61
C GLN A 84 -12.24 -1.67 6.70
N GLU A 85 -11.54 -0.54 6.54
CA GLU A 85 -12.04 0.63 5.82
C GLU A 85 -11.47 0.75 4.39
N GLY A 86 -10.38 0.02 4.11
CA GLY A 86 -9.70 0.11 2.82
C GLY A 86 -10.45 -0.56 1.67
N VAL A 87 -10.49 0.14 0.54
CA VAL A 87 -11.06 -0.35 -0.72
C VAL A 87 -10.01 -1.18 -1.47
N LEU A 88 -10.36 -2.41 -1.83
CA LEU A 88 -9.49 -3.30 -2.60
C LEU A 88 -9.32 -2.76 -4.03
N LEU A 89 -8.10 -2.36 -4.38
CA LEU A 89 -7.76 -1.83 -5.70
C LEU A 89 -7.41 -2.95 -6.66
#